data_AF-A0A1E8BBL0-F1
#
_entry.id   AF-A0A1E8BBL0-F1
#
_cell.length_a   1.000
_cell.length_b   1.000
_cell.length_c   1.000
_cell.angle_alpha   90.00
_cell.angle_beta   90.00
_cell.angle_gamma   90.00
#
_symmetry.space_group_name_H-M   'P 1'
#
loop_
_entity.id
_entity.type
_entity.pdbx_description
1 polymer ?
#
loop_
_entity_poly.entity_id
_entity_poly.type
_entity_poly.pdbx_seq_one_letter_code
_entity_poly.pdbx_strand_id
1 'polypeptide(L)'
;MVKYKYMLGIFFACLLLTLCIYPYLPTRMAVHWNENGGANEFMSKQGVVLFIPVLIIILHGLVYVISHNIYKFNEGEHFTISGFIKSITLFMMFVHILILFINLGSIISFQTGLTIGISMFLFMFSKVFKKVKDREKETIKLQKIRLVSRRIFQVMACSILFSLPLSLKWGFYLLISVISCGSILFMFYILYAYILESYET
;
A
#
# COMPACT_ATOMS: atom_id res chain seq x y z
N MET A 1 -16.77 10.90 -12.96
CA MET A 1 -16.88 11.73 -11.73
C MET A 1 -17.27 10.99 -10.45
N VAL A 2 -18.14 9.95 -10.46
CA VAL A 2 -18.62 9.29 -9.21
C VAL A 2 -17.52 8.51 -8.46
N LYS A 3 -16.50 7.99 -9.15
CA LYS A 3 -15.45 7.13 -8.57
C LYS A 3 -14.43 7.81 -7.62
N TYR A 4 -14.42 9.14 -7.49
CA TYR A 4 -13.50 9.83 -6.57
C TYR A 4 -14.18 10.26 -5.26
N LYS A 5 -15.51 10.32 -5.23
CA LYS A 5 -16.28 10.80 -4.09
C LYS A 5 -16.11 9.93 -2.84
N TYR A 6 -16.05 8.60 -3.01
CA TYR A 6 -15.88 7.69 -1.87
C TYR A 6 -14.48 7.78 -1.25
N MET A 7 -13.42 7.88 -2.06
CA MET A 7 -12.05 8.04 -1.53
C MET A 7 -11.89 9.36 -0.80
N LEU A 8 -12.45 10.43 -1.37
CA LEU A 8 -12.46 11.74 -0.74
C LEU A 8 -13.26 11.71 0.59
N GLY A 9 -14.41 11.04 0.61
CA GLY A 9 -15.19 10.83 1.83
C GLY A 9 -14.42 10.07 2.91
N ILE A 10 -13.72 8.98 2.55
CA ILE A 10 -12.88 8.21 3.49
C ILE A 10 -11.72 9.07 4.00
N PHE A 11 -11.09 9.85 3.13
CA PHE A 11 -10.02 10.77 3.51
C PHE A 11 -10.50 11.82 4.50
N PHE A 12 -11.63 12.48 4.25
CA PHE A 12 -12.21 13.43 5.18
C PHE A 12 -12.67 12.79 6.48
N ALA A 13 -13.21 11.57 6.44
CA ALA A 13 -13.56 10.82 7.65
C ALA A 13 -12.30 10.54 8.51
N CYS A 14 -11.18 10.20 7.88
CA CYS A 14 -9.88 10.01 8.54
C CYS A 14 -9.37 11.31 9.18
N LEU A 15 -9.50 12.44 8.49
CA LEU A 15 -9.17 13.77 9.03
C LEU A 15 -10.06 14.16 10.20
N LEU A 16 -11.38 13.98 10.08
CA LEU A 16 -12.33 14.25 11.14
C LEU A 16 -12.03 13.41 12.38
N LEU A 17 -11.78 12.11 12.20
CA LEU A 17 -11.37 11.23 13.29
C LEU A 17 -10.10 11.75 13.97
N THR A 18 -9.10 12.15 13.17
CA THR A 18 -7.84 12.72 13.69
C THR A 18 -8.09 13.98 14.52
N LEU A 19 -8.96 14.89 14.05
CA LEU A 19 -9.34 16.10 14.77
C LEU A 19 -10.07 15.79 16.09
N CYS A 20 -10.99 14.82 16.08
CA CYS A 20 -11.72 14.41 17.28
C CYS A 20 -10.78 13.86 18.37
N ILE A 21 -9.76 13.10 17.98
CA ILE A 21 -8.82 12.49 18.94
C ILE A 21 -7.61 13.37 19.27
N TYR A 22 -7.36 14.43 18.50
CA TYR A 22 -6.21 15.32 18.64
C TYR A 22 -5.96 15.86 20.07
N PRO A 23 -6.99 16.25 20.86
CA PRO A 23 -6.80 16.73 22.23
C PRO A 23 -6.22 15.66 23.17
N TYR A 24 -6.50 14.38 22.90
CA TYR A 24 -6.10 13.25 23.73
C TYR A 24 -4.74 12.66 23.32
N LEU A 25 -4.19 13.07 22.17
CA LEU A 25 -2.89 12.61 21.72
C LEU A 25 -1.74 13.23 22.54
N PRO A 26 -0.71 12.44 22.89
CA PRO A 26 0.45 12.92 23.63
C PRO A 26 1.23 13.94 22.81
N THR A 27 1.97 14.84 23.47
CA THR A 27 2.78 15.88 22.82
C THR A 27 3.89 15.31 21.94
N ARG A 28 4.42 14.15 22.32
CA ARG A 28 5.43 13.38 21.61
C ARG A 28 4.89 11.99 21.31
N MET A 29 4.91 11.59 20.05
CA MET A 29 4.29 10.37 19.57
C MET A 29 5.34 9.45 18.97
N ALA A 30 5.23 8.15 19.25
CA ALA A 30 6.03 7.11 18.61
C ALA A 30 5.68 7.04 17.11
N VAL A 31 6.70 6.97 16.27
CA VAL A 31 6.59 6.85 14.81
C VAL A 31 7.32 5.63 14.25
N HIS A 32 8.18 5.01 15.05
CA HIS A 32 8.88 3.78 14.69
C HIS A 32 8.99 2.86 15.92
N TRP A 33 8.94 1.55 15.65
CA TRP A 33 9.05 0.49 16.64
C TRP A 33 10.09 -0.53 16.18
N ASN A 34 10.94 -1.00 17.10
CA ASN A 34 11.93 -2.03 16.84
C ASN A 34 11.29 -3.42 16.68
N GLU A 35 12.07 -4.43 16.33
CA GLU A 35 11.61 -5.82 16.14
C GLU A 35 11.02 -6.48 17.40
N ASN A 36 11.25 -5.88 18.57
CA ASN A 36 10.71 -6.33 19.86
C ASN A 36 9.35 -5.69 20.20
N GLY A 37 8.83 -4.77 19.38
CA GLY A 37 7.60 -4.04 19.69
C GLY A 37 7.82 -2.76 20.49
N GLY A 38 9.07 -2.40 20.83
CA GLY A 38 9.38 -1.19 21.58
C GLY A 38 9.49 0.04 20.68
N ALA A 39 8.81 1.12 21.05
CA ALA A 39 8.96 2.40 20.37
C ALA A 39 10.38 2.93 20.54
N ASN A 40 11.06 3.29 19.45
CA ASN A 40 12.44 3.77 19.46
C ASN A 40 12.65 5.10 18.73
N GLU A 41 11.68 5.55 17.93
CA GLU A 41 11.70 6.90 17.34
C GLU A 41 10.39 7.63 17.58
N PHE A 42 10.50 8.96 17.70
CA PHE A 42 9.42 9.81 18.13
C PHE A 42 9.42 11.15 17.38
N MET A 43 8.23 11.70 17.16
CA MET A 43 8.01 13.00 16.52
C MET A 43 7.03 13.84 17.33
N SER A 44 6.98 15.15 17.06
CA SER A 44 5.95 16.03 17.62
C SER A 44 4.56 15.61 17.16
N LYS A 45 3.55 15.82 18.02
CA LYS A 45 2.14 15.56 17.71
C LYS A 45 1.70 16.17 16.38
N GLN A 46 2.08 17.43 16.14
CA GLN A 46 1.73 18.14 14.91
C GLN A 46 2.35 17.45 13.68
N GLY A 47 3.62 17.03 13.79
CA GLY A 47 4.32 16.32 12.72
C GLY A 47 3.60 15.03 12.36
N VAL A 48 3.29 14.18 13.34
CA VAL A 48 2.62 12.89 13.10
C VAL A 48 1.23 13.08 12.47
N VAL A 49 0.44 13.99 12.99
CA VAL A 49 -0.94 14.23 12.54
C VAL A 49 -0.99 14.76 11.11
N LEU A 50 -0.02 15.57 10.68
CA LEU A 50 0.00 16.19 9.36
C LEU A 50 0.74 15.37 8.29
N PHE A 51 1.73 14.56 8.70
CA PHE A 51 2.64 13.89 7.77
C PHE A 51 1.92 13.06 6.71
N ILE A 52 1.07 12.10 7.12
CA ILE A 52 0.40 11.20 6.18
C ILE A 52 -0.65 11.95 5.33
N PRO A 53 -1.53 12.80 5.87
CA PRO A 53 -2.44 13.59 5.05
C PRO A 53 -1.74 14.43 3.98
N VAL A 54 -0.65 15.10 4.33
CA VAL A 54 0.14 15.91 3.39
C VAL A 54 0.77 15.01 2.33
N LEU A 55 1.36 13.87 2.72
CA LEU A 55 1.95 12.91 1.79
C LEU A 55 0.93 12.38 0.78
N ILE A 56 -0.30 12.09 1.22
CA ILE A 56 -1.41 11.67 0.34
C ILE A 56 -1.73 12.76 -0.69
N ILE A 57 -1.81 14.03 -0.26
CA ILE A 57 -2.10 15.16 -1.16
C ILE A 57 -0.98 15.30 -2.20
N ILE A 58 0.28 15.27 -1.77
CA ILE A 58 1.45 15.35 -2.66
C ILE A 58 1.45 14.21 -3.68
N LEU A 59 1.20 12.97 -3.23
CA LEU A 59 1.15 11.80 -4.11
C LEU A 59 0.09 11.94 -5.20
N HIS A 60 -1.12 12.38 -4.84
CA HIS A 60 -2.19 12.60 -5.83
C HIS A 60 -1.86 13.75 -6.78
N GLY A 61 -1.29 14.84 -6.26
CA GLY A 61 -0.84 15.97 -7.08
C GLY A 61 0.23 15.55 -8.10
N LEU A 62 1.21 14.76 -7.67
CA LEU A 62 2.27 14.23 -8.53
C LEU A 62 1.69 13.36 -9.66
N VAL A 63 0.81 12.42 -9.33
CA VAL A 63 0.17 11.57 -10.34
C VAL A 63 -0.72 12.37 -11.29
N TYR A 64 -1.40 13.39 -10.79
CA TYR A 64 -2.18 14.29 -11.64
C TYR A 64 -1.28 14.99 -12.66
N VAL A 65 -0.16 15.59 -12.22
CA VAL A 65 0.80 16.26 -13.11
C VAL A 65 1.40 15.28 -14.13
N ILE A 66 1.85 14.10 -13.68
CA ILE A 66 2.42 13.07 -14.57
C ILE A 66 1.38 12.65 -15.62
N SER A 67 0.15 12.39 -15.20
CA SER A 67 -0.90 11.88 -16.07
C SER A 67 -1.41 12.90 -17.09
N HIS A 68 -1.52 14.19 -16.73
CA HIS A 68 -2.10 15.21 -17.60
C HIS A 68 -1.04 16.01 -18.37
N ASN A 69 0.13 16.25 -17.77
CA ASN A 69 1.10 17.19 -18.33
C ASN A 69 2.26 16.48 -19.02
N ILE A 70 2.70 15.32 -18.51
CA ILE A 70 3.89 14.61 -19.02
C ILE A 70 3.49 13.56 -20.04
N TYR A 71 2.80 12.50 -19.60
CA TYR A 71 2.52 11.34 -20.44
C TYR A 71 1.15 11.37 -21.11
N LYS A 72 0.23 12.25 -20.67
CA LYS A 72 -1.13 12.38 -21.23
C LYS A 72 -1.83 11.02 -21.34
N PHE A 73 -2.02 10.38 -20.19
CA PHE A 73 -2.46 9.00 -20.12
C PHE A 73 -3.76 8.75 -20.89
N ASN A 74 -3.85 7.57 -21.50
CA ASN A 74 -5.11 7.08 -22.05
C ASN A 74 -6.04 6.53 -20.95
N GLU A 75 -7.29 6.21 -21.29
CA GLU A 75 -8.26 5.73 -20.31
C GLU A 75 -7.84 4.44 -19.58
N GLY A 76 -7.10 3.54 -20.24
CA GLY A 76 -6.62 2.28 -19.68
C GLY A 76 -5.50 2.47 -18.66
N GLU A 77 -4.57 3.38 -18.96
CA GLU A 77 -3.50 3.80 -18.04
C GLU A 77 -4.09 4.50 -16.82
N HIS A 78 -5.05 5.40 -17.02
CA HIS A 78 -5.79 6.04 -15.93
C HIS A 78 -6.49 5.02 -15.03
N PHE A 79 -7.10 3.97 -15.59
CA PHE A 79 -7.74 2.93 -14.80
C PHE A 79 -6.73 2.16 -13.93
N THR A 80 -5.60 1.76 -14.50
CA THR A 80 -4.57 0.98 -13.81
C THR A 80 -3.93 1.80 -12.69
N ILE A 81 -3.52 3.03 -13.00
CA ILE A 81 -2.83 3.93 -12.07
C ILE A 81 -3.78 4.40 -10.97
N SER A 82 -5.05 4.70 -11.28
CA SER A 82 -6.04 5.02 -10.24
C SER A 82 -6.28 3.83 -9.29
N GLY A 83 -6.25 2.58 -9.80
CA GLY A 83 -6.31 1.37 -8.97
C GLY A 83 -5.12 1.24 -8.02
N PHE A 84 -3.92 1.53 -8.50
CA PHE A 84 -2.69 1.55 -7.70
C PHE A 84 -2.72 2.63 -6.62
N ILE A 85 -2.98 3.89 -7.00
CA ILE A 85 -3.02 5.03 -6.07
C ILE A 85 -4.10 4.85 -5.02
N LYS A 86 -5.27 4.31 -5.40
CA LYS A 86 -6.31 3.94 -4.44
C LYS A 86 -5.81 2.97 -3.37
N SER A 87 -5.05 1.97 -3.77
CA SER A 87 -4.53 0.94 -2.84
C SER A 87 -3.50 1.53 -1.88
N ILE A 88 -2.57 2.36 -2.40
CA ILE A 88 -1.60 3.09 -1.58
C ILE A 88 -2.30 4.03 -0.59
N THR A 89 -3.27 4.80 -1.07
CA THR A 89 -3.98 5.80 -0.24
C THR A 89 -4.69 5.14 0.93
N LEU A 90 -5.38 4.00 0.69
CA LEU A 90 -6.05 3.28 1.76
C LEU A 90 -5.05 2.71 2.77
N PHE A 91 -3.91 2.19 2.30
CA PHE A 91 -2.85 1.70 3.18
C PHE A 91 -2.24 2.83 4.03
N MET A 92 -1.95 3.99 3.44
CA MET A 92 -1.46 5.16 4.16
C MET A 92 -2.45 5.63 5.23
N MET A 93 -3.75 5.73 4.89
CA MET A 93 -4.79 6.08 5.86
C MET A 93 -4.90 5.04 6.98
N PHE A 94 -4.81 3.75 6.66
CA PHE A 94 -4.77 2.70 7.67
C PHE A 94 -3.57 2.87 8.62
N VAL A 95 -2.36 3.10 8.09
CA VAL A 95 -1.16 3.32 8.90
C VAL A 95 -1.30 4.57 9.78
N HIS A 96 -1.87 5.65 9.24
CA HIS A 96 -2.17 6.87 10.00
C HIS A 96 -3.02 6.56 11.21
N ILE A 97 -4.17 5.94 11.00
CA ILE A 97 -5.10 5.57 12.06
C ILE A 97 -4.44 4.61 13.06
N LEU A 98 -3.67 3.63 12.58
CA LEU A 98 -2.93 2.69 13.43
C LEU A 98 -1.95 3.42 14.36
N ILE A 99 -1.16 4.36 13.84
CA ILE A 99 -0.22 5.15 14.63
C ILE A 99 -0.95 5.98 15.69
N LEU A 100 -2.07 6.62 15.33
CA LEU A 100 -2.84 7.43 16.28
C LEU A 100 -3.38 6.57 17.42
N PHE A 101 -3.99 5.41 17.12
CA PHE A 101 -4.56 4.53 18.14
C PHE A 101 -3.50 3.90 19.05
N ILE A 102 -2.33 3.52 18.52
CA ILE A 102 -1.24 2.97 19.33
C ILE A 102 -0.71 4.03 20.31
N ASN A 103 -0.57 5.27 19.85
CA ASN A 103 -0.16 6.38 20.71
C ASN A 103 -1.22 6.80 21.74
N LEU A 104 -2.49 6.41 21.56
CA LEU A 104 -3.54 6.53 22.58
C LEU A 104 -3.53 5.39 23.61
N GLY A 105 -2.66 4.39 23.46
CA GLY A 105 -2.57 3.24 24.36
C GLY A 105 -3.36 2.01 23.90
N SER A 106 -3.57 1.84 22.60
CA SER A 106 -4.15 0.59 22.05
C SER A 106 -3.35 -0.64 22.47
N ILE A 107 -4.05 -1.76 22.66
CA ILE A 107 -3.49 -3.05 23.11
C ILE A 107 -2.76 -3.78 21.97
N ILE A 108 -3.06 -3.43 20.71
CA ILE A 108 -2.46 -4.08 19.54
C ILE A 108 -1.06 -3.51 19.28
N SER A 109 -0.07 -4.39 19.08
CA SER A 109 1.28 -3.97 18.69
C SER A 109 1.30 -3.33 17.30
N PHE A 110 2.22 -2.39 17.08
CA PHE A 110 2.40 -1.77 15.76
C PHE A 110 2.70 -2.79 14.68
N GLN A 111 3.56 -3.77 14.97
CA GLN A 111 3.95 -4.83 14.04
C GLN A 111 2.76 -5.69 13.63
N THR A 112 1.90 -6.08 14.58
CA THR A 112 0.69 -6.84 14.28
C THR A 112 -0.24 -6.04 13.36
N GLY A 113 -0.51 -4.78 13.70
CA GLY A 113 -1.34 -3.91 12.86
C GLY A 113 -0.75 -3.70 11.47
N LEU A 114 0.56 -3.43 11.39
CA LEU A 114 1.26 -3.21 10.13
C LEU A 114 1.28 -4.48 9.26
N THR A 115 1.46 -5.66 9.87
CA THR A 115 1.40 -6.96 9.17
C THR A 115 0.05 -7.16 8.50
N ILE A 116 -1.05 -6.89 9.23
CA ILE A 116 -2.41 -6.93 8.67
C ILE A 116 -2.55 -5.91 7.54
N GLY A 117 -2.08 -4.69 7.76
CA GLY A 117 -2.14 -3.60 6.77
C GLY A 117 -1.42 -3.94 5.47
N ILE A 118 -0.18 -4.45 5.56
CA ILE A 118 0.64 -4.82 4.41
C ILE A 118 -0.02 -5.98 3.66
N SER A 119 -0.49 -7.01 4.35
CA SER A 119 -1.22 -8.11 3.71
C SER A 119 -2.46 -7.64 2.96
N MET A 120 -3.27 -6.78 3.58
CA MET A 120 -4.47 -6.23 2.94
C MET A 120 -4.08 -5.37 1.73
N PHE A 121 -3.03 -4.55 1.85
CA PHE A 121 -2.49 -3.75 0.77
C PHE A 121 -2.05 -4.62 -0.42
N LEU A 122 -1.22 -5.64 -0.19
CA LEU A 122 -0.74 -6.55 -1.25
C LEU A 122 -1.91 -7.29 -1.93
N PHE A 123 -2.89 -7.74 -1.15
CA PHE A 123 -4.08 -8.39 -1.70
C PHE A 123 -4.91 -7.43 -2.55
N MET A 124 -5.11 -6.18 -2.11
CA MET A 124 -5.79 -5.16 -2.89
C MET A 124 -5.02 -4.79 -4.15
N PHE A 125 -3.70 -4.62 -4.03
CA PHE A 125 -2.81 -4.29 -5.14
C PHE A 125 -2.81 -5.40 -6.20
N SER A 126 -2.90 -6.67 -5.80
CA SER A 126 -3.03 -7.80 -6.72
C SER A 126 -4.22 -7.66 -7.70
N LYS A 127 -5.28 -6.93 -7.31
CA LYS A 127 -6.47 -6.69 -8.16
C LYS A 127 -6.20 -5.72 -9.30
N VAL A 128 -5.14 -4.91 -9.22
CA VAL A 128 -4.71 -4.01 -10.31
C VAL A 128 -4.33 -4.81 -11.56
N PHE A 129 -3.79 -6.02 -11.37
CA PHE A 129 -3.44 -6.93 -12.46
C PHE A 129 -4.64 -7.73 -13.00
N LYS A 130 -5.86 -7.53 -12.51
CA LYS A 130 -7.03 -8.23 -13.04
C LYS A 130 -7.38 -7.66 -14.42
N LYS A 131 -7.54 -8.53 -15.43
CA LYS A 131 -7.95 -8.18 -16.78
C LYS A 131 -9.20 -7.28 -16.80
N VAL A 132 -9.12 -6.18 -17.54
CA VAL A 132 -10.29 -5.34 -17.85
C VAL A 132 -11.01 -5.99 -19.03
N LYS A 133 -12.26 -6.39 -18.82
CA LYS A 133 -12.98 -7.34 -19.68
C LYS A 133 -13.25 -6.84 -21.12
N ASP A 134 -13.16 -5.54 -21.38
CA ASP A 134 -13.63 -4.91 -22.62
C ASP A 134 -12.61 -4.02 -23.36
N ARG A 135 -11.35 -3.96 -22.93
CA ARG A 135 -10.38 -3.02 -23.53
C ARG A 135 -9.10 -3.74 -23.91
N GLU A 136 -8.85 -3.78 -25.22
CA GLU A 136 -7.73 -4.38 -25.95
C GLU A 136 -7.76 -5.89 -26.22
N LYS A 137 -7.43 -6.25 -27.47
CA LYS A 137 -6.89 -7.57 -27.85
C LYS A 137 -5.51 -7.73 -27.20
N GLU A 138 -5.51 -7.86 -25.89
CA GLU A 138 -4.30 -8.05 -25.10
C GLU A 138 -3.63 -9.38 -25.50
N THR A 139 -2.33 -9.34 -25.80
CA THR A 139 -1.56 -10.52 -26.20
C THR A 139 -1.62 -11.60 -25.12
N ILE A 140 -1.57 -12.87 -25.52
CA ILE A 140 -1.59 -14.02 -24.57
C ILE A 140 -0.43 -13.90 -23.56
N LYS A 141 0.70 -13.33 -23.97
CA LYS A 141 1.86 -13.08 -23.10
C LYS A 141 1.54 -12.08 -21.98
N LEU A 142 1.00 -10.91 -22.29
CA LEU A 142 0.67 -9.90 -21.27
C LEU A 142 -0.40 -10.40 -20.28
N GLN A 143 -1.35 -11.22 -20.75
CA GLN A 143 -2.32 -11.89 -19.89
C GLN A 143 -1.66 -12.86 -18.89
N LYS A 144 -0.68 -13.65 -19.35
CA LYS A 144 0.11 -14.53 -18.47
C LYS A 144 0.88 -13.71 -17.44
N ILE A 145 1.50 -12.59 -17.86
CA ILE A 145 2.25 -11.73 -16.95
C ILE A 145 1.36 -11.21 -15.84
N ARG A 146 0.23 -10.60 -16.18
CA ARG A 146 -0.74 -10.10 -15.21
C ARG A 146 -1.25 -11.19 -14.26
N LEU A 147 -1.51 -12.39 -14.78
CA LEU A 147 -1.95 -13.52 -13.96
C LEU A 147 -0.87 -13.93 -12.95
N VAL A 148 0.37 -14.10 -13.39
CA VAL A 148 1.49 -14.48 -12.52
C VAL A 148 1.74 -13.40 -11.47
N SER A 149 1.84 -12.13 -11.87
CA SER A 149 1.98 -10.99 -10.96
C SER A 149 0.89 -10.99 -9.89
N ARG A 150 -0.38 -11.14 -10.30
CA ARG A 150 -1.50 -11.24 -9.37
C ARG A 150 -1.31 -12.38 -8.35
N ARG A 151 -0.91 -13.57 -8.80
CA ARG A 151 -0.72 -14.72 -7.92
C ARG A 151 0.42 -14.51 -6.94
N ILE A 152 1.55 -13.94 -7.38
CA ILE A 152 2.68 -13.61 -6.51
C ILE A 152 2.21 -12.71 -5.35
N PHE A 153 1.54 -11.58 -5.65
CA PHE A 153 1.05 -10.68 -4.61
C PHE A 153 0.00 -11.31 -3.67
N GLN A 154 -0.87 -12.18 -4.20
CA GLN A 154 -1.83 -12.91 -3.37
C GLN A 154 -1.16 -13.91 -2.43
N VAL A 155 -0.15 -14.66 -2.92
CA VAL A 155 0.62 -15.59 -2.11
C VAL A 155 1.40 -14.83 -1.04
N MET A 156 2.08 -13.73 -1.38
CA MET A 156 2.76 -12.87 -0.42
C MET A 156 1.80 -12.38 0.68
N ALA A 157 0.62 -11.87 0.30
CA ALA A 157 -0.39 -11.39 1.24
C ALA A 157 -0.82 -12.49 2.23
N CYS A 158 -1.12 -13.69 1.73
CA CYS A 158 -1.50 -14.84 2.55
C CYS A 158 -0.35 -15.28 3.46
N SER A 159 0.87 -15.46 2.93
CA SER A 159 2.04 -15.87 3.70
C SER A 159 2.35 -14.90 4.84
N ILE A 160 2.20 -13.59 4.61
CA ILE A 160 2.38 -12.56 5.64
C ILE A 160 1.27 -12.66 6.71
N LEU A 161 0.01 -12.91 6.34
CA LEU A 161 -1.07 -13.12 7.32
C LEU A 161 -0.85 -14.37 8.16
N PHE A 162 -0.32 -15.45 7.56
CA PHE A 162 0.02 -16.67 8.29
C PHE A 162 1.14 -16.45 9.32
N SER A 163 1.84 -15.32 9.27
CA SER A 163 2.87 -14.97 10.26
C SER A 163 2.30 -14.41 11.57
N LEU A 164 1.02 -14.03 11.62
CA LEU A 164 0.38 -13.42 12.80
C LEU A 164 0.48 -14.24 14.10
N PRO A 165 0.41 -15.59 14.09
CA PRO A 165 0.57 -16.38 15.32
C PRO A 165 2.01 -16.46 15.83
N LEU A 166 3.00 -16.04 15.04
CA LEU A 166 4.40 -16.06 15.44
C LEU A 166 4.71 -14.95 16.45
N SER A 167 5.81 -15.07 17.18
CA SER A 167 6.31 -13.97 18.00
C SER A 167 6.69 -12.77 17.12
N LEU A 168 6.65 -11.55 17.68
CA LEU A 168 6.90 -10.31 16.94
C LEU A 168 8.19 -10.34 16.11
N LYS A 169 9.28 -10.88 16.70
CA LYS A 169 10.58 -11.04 16.02
C LYS A 169 10.49 -11.93 14.78
N TRP A 170 9.92 -13.13 14.93
CA TRP A 170 9.83 -14.10 13.82
C TRP A 170 8.83 -13.64 12.75
N GLY A 171 7.72 -13.03 13.16
CA GLY A 171 6.77 -12.39 12.26
C GLY A 171 7.44 -11.29 11.43
N PHE A 172 8.28 -10.44 12.05
CA PHE A 172 9.04 -9.40 11.35
C PHE A 172 10.03 -9.97 10.33
N TYR A 173 10.81 -10.99 10.68
CA TYR A 173 11.75 -11.61 9.74
C TYR A 173 11.04 -12.32 8.58
N LEU A 174 9.92 -12.99 8.85
CA LEU A 174 9.10 -13.62 7.82
C LEU A 174 8.52 -12.55 6.88
N LEU A 175 7.98 -11.46 7.43
CA LEU A 175 7.47 -10.32 6.66
C LEU A 175 8.52 -9.81 5.68
N ILE A 176 9.73 -9.48 6.16
CA ILE A 176 10.83 -8.98 5.31
C ILE A 176 11.24 -10.01 4.27
N SER A 177 11.37 -11.29 4.65
CA SER A 177 11.75 -12.36 3.74
C SER A 177 10.74 -12.53 2.61
N VAL A 178 9.44 -12.57 2.93
CA VAL A 178 8.37 -12.72 1.94
C VAL A 178 8.29 -11.50 1.02
N ILE A 179 8.41 -10.28 1.56
CA ILE A 179 8.42 -9.06 0.75
C ILE A 179 9.62 -9.06 -0.21
N SER A 180 10.81 -9.37 0.29
CA SER A 180 12.04 -9.32 -0.50
C SER A 180 12.04 -10.40 -1.58
N CYS A 181 11.80 -11.66 -1.22
CA CYS A 181 11.75 -12.78 -2.15
C CYS A 181 10.63 -12.61 -3.18
N GLY A 182 9.43 -12.22 -2.74
CA GLY A 182 8.30 -11.98 -3.63
C GLY A 182 8.55 -10.84 -4.62
N SER A 183 9.20 -9.76 -4.18
CA SER A 183 9.58 -8.65 -5.06
C SER A 183 10.64 -9.06 -6.08
N ILE A 184 11.66 -9.83 -5.66
CA ILE A 184 12.69 -10.37 -6.57
C ILE A 184 12.05 -11.27 -7.62
N LEU A 185 11.18 -12.21 -7.22
CA LEU A 185 10.47 -13.09 -8.14
C LEU A 185 9.61 -12.32 -9.13
N PHE A 186 8.88 -11.30 -8.66
CA PHE A 186 8.07 -10.43 -9.52
C PHE A 186 8.93 -9.69 -10.55
N MET A 187 10.02 -9.05 -10.11
CA MET A 187 10.91 -8.29 -10.99
C MET A 187 11.63 -9.19 -12.00
N PHE A 188 12.15 -10.34 -11.54
CA PHE A 188 12.81 -11.31 -12.42
C PHE A 188 11.85 -11.85 -13.49
N TYR A 189 10.61 -12.16 -13.11
CA TYR A 189 9.62 -12.64 -14.05
C TYR A 189 9.25 -11.57 -15.11
N ILE A 190 9.08 -10.31 -14.70
CA ILE A 190 8.83 -9.21 -15.65
C ILE A 190 10.01 -9.02 -16.59
N LEU A 191 11.23 -8.99 -16.06
CA LEU A 191 12.44 -8.83 -16.87
C LEU A 191 12.60 -9.98 -17.86
N TYR A 192 12.40 -11.22 -17.41
CA TYR A 192 12.45 -12.40 -18.27
C TYR A 192 11.41 -12.33 -19.40
N ALA A 193 10.18 -11.93 -19.08
CA ALA A 193 9.12 -11.78 -20.08
C ALA A 193 9.44 -10.67 -21.09
N TYR A 194 10.00 -9.54 -20.62
CA TYR A 194 10.44 -8.44 -21.49
C TYR A 194 11.56 -8.87 -22.43
N ILE A 195 12.57 -9.58 -21.91
CA ILE A 195 13.69 -10.09 -22.71
C ILE A 195 13.18 -11.01 -23.82
N LEU A 196 12.33 -11.99 -23.50
CA LEU A 196 11.76 -12.89 -24.51
C LEU A 196 10.99 -12.13 -25.60
N GLU A 197 10.26 -11.07 -25.23
CA GLU A 197 9.55 -10.25 -26.21
C GLU A 197 10.49 -9.50 -27.14
N SER A 198 11.61 -8.98 -26.63
CA SER A 198 12.61 -8.27 -27.44
C SER A 198 13.40 -9.16 -28.40
N TYR A 199 13.49 -10.47 -28.15
CA TYR A 199 14.21 -11.41 -29.02
C TYR A 199 13.31 -12.11 -30.05
N GLU A 200 11.98 -12.03 -29.89
CA GLU A 200 11.01 -12.59 -30.85
C GLU A 200 10.57 -11.57 -31.93
N THR A 201 11.03 -10.32 -31.85
CA THR A 201 10.85 -9.24 -32.84
C THR A 201 12.10 -9.02 -33.66
#